data_AF-A0A0Q5Z834-F1
#
_entry.id   AF-A0A0Q5Z834-F1
#
_cell.length_a   1.000
_cell.length_b   1.000
_cell.length_c   1.000
_cell.angle_alpha   90.00
_cell.angle_beta   90.00
_cell.angle_gamma   90.00
#
_symmetry.space_group_name_H-M   'P 1'
#
loop_
_entity.id
_entity.type
_entity.pdbx_description
1 polymer ?
#
loop_
_entity_poly.entity_id
_entity_poly.type
_entity_poly.pdbx_seq_one_letter_code
_entity_poly.pdbx_strand_id
1 'polypeptide(L)'
;MSRLSQIGRSQTFWIGTAVIFSYWLVAPWLDTNSQTEWLRAILISVGATIVVAYTPGVIKFLTTPSPVQAQQLTMGIVVAWFGTAMAGIYLLLWRMAGQPPWMVNNDLNGWWLWWQIVGGFLHLTAPRSIENEVPRPNFARLWVALLAGVGLGYTVAVLRPDVAGFVEELRPYLSEITWRSPFMG
;
A
#
# COMPACT_ATOMS: atom_id res chain seq x y z
N MET A 1 -10.14 -33.21 -6.04
CA MET A 1 -8.89 -32.53 -5.65
C MET A 1 -9.20 -31.45 -4.63
N SER A 2 -8.43 -31.33 -3.55
CA SER A 2 -8.65 -30.28 -2.54
C SER A 2 -8.24 -28.90 -3.09
N ARG A 3 -8.91 -27.82 -2.66
CA ARG A 3 -8.57 -26.44 -3.07
C ARG A 3 -7.08 -26.10 -2.82
N LEU A 4 -6.50 -26.66 -1.76
CA LEU A 4 -5.07 -26.52 -1.43
C LEU A 4 -4.14 -27.10 -2.50
N SER A 5 -4.50 -28.24 -3.10
CA SER A 5 -3.71 -28.87 -4.17
C SER A 5 -3.72 -28.07 -5.48
N GLN A 6 -4.76 -27.27 -5.72
CA GLN A 6 -4.83 -26.38 -6.88
C GLN A 6 -3.97 -25.12 -6.67
N ILE A 7 -4.02 -24.51 -5.48
CA ILE A 7 -3.16 -23.37 -5.12
C ILE A 7 -1.69 -23.76 -5.23
N GLY A 8 -1.31 -24.93 -4.71
CA GLY A 8 0.08 -25.43 -4.77
C GLY A 8 0.61 -25.68 -6.19
N ARG A 9 -0.25 -25.71 -7.22
CA ARG A 9 0.14 -25.83 -8.64
C ARG A 9 0.10 -24.51 -9.40
N SER A 10 -0.42 -23.44 -8.80
CA SER A 10 -0.58 -22.15 -9.46
C SER A 10 0.77 -21.47 -9.64
N GLN A 11 1.19 -21.26 -10.90
CA GLN A 11 2.42 -20.53 -11.22
C GLN A 11 2.35 -19.08 -10.71
N THR A 12 1.20 -18.42 -10.86
CA THR A 12 1.00 -17.04 -10.38
C THR A 12 1.18 -16.94 -8.88
N PHE A 13 0.70 -17.93 -8.12
CA PHE A 13 0.92 -17.99 -6.68
C PHE A 13 2.42 -18.06 -6.36
N TRP A 14 3.14 -19.01 -6.95
CA TRP A 14 4.57 -19.17 -6.68
C TRP A 14 5.43 -18.00 -7.16
N ILE A 15 5.14 -17.43 -8.32
CA ILE A 15 5.84 -16.23 -8.83
C ILE A 15 5.57 -15.06 -7.88
N GLY A 16 4.31 -14.82 -7.50
CA GLY A 16 3.97 -13.75 -6.56
C GLY A 16 4.66 -13.91 -5.20
N THR A 17 4.62 -15.12 -4.64
CA THR A 17 5.32 -15.47 -3.40
C THR A 17 6.83 -15.27 -3.54
N ALA A 18 7.45 -15.76 -4.61
CA ALA A 18 8.89 -15.60 -4.85
C ALA A 18 9.28 -14.12 -4.96
N VAL A 19 8.49 -13.30 -5.66
CA VAL A 19 8.71 -11.85 -5.76
C VAL A 19 8.61 -11.17 -4.39
N ILE A 20 7.61 -11.52 -3.58
CA ILE A 20 7.46 -10.97 -2.21
C ILE A 20 8.69 -11.31 -1.35
N PHE A 21 9.14 -12.56 -1.37
CA PHE A 21 10.28 -12.99 -0.55
C PHE A 21 11.64 -12.58 -1.13
N SER A 22 11.71 -12.17 -2.39
CA SER A 22 12.96 -11.68 -3.00
C SER A 22 13.52 -10.43 -2.31
N TYR A 23 12.66 -9.62 -1.68
CA TYR A 23 13.09 -8.50 -0.84
C TYR A 23 14.07 -8.95 0.26
N TRP A 24 13.75 -10.04 0.94
CA TRP A 24 14.57 -10.59 2.04
C TRP A 24 15.86 -11.22 1.56
N LEU A 25 15.93 -11.64 0.30
CA LEU A 25 17.20 -12.03 -0.29
C LEU A 25 18.11 -10.81 -0.35
N VAL A 26 17.64 -9.69 -0.91
CA VAL A 26 18.48 -8.51 -1.15
C VAL A 26 18.79 -7.68 0.10
N ALA A 27 17.88 -7.68 1.08
CA ALA A 27 17.95 -6.80 2.25
C ALA A 27 19.28 -6.83 3.04
N PRO A 28 19.97 -7.98 3.22
CA PRO A 28 21.25 -8.02 3.94
C PRO A 28 22.41 -7.31 3.22
N TRP A 29 22.30 -7.00 1.92
CA TRP A 29 23.40 -6.45 1.13
C TRP A 29 23.33 -4.95 0.88
N LEU A 30 22.24 -4.28 1.27
CA LEU A 30 22.05 -2.84 1.07
C LEU A 30 21.88 -2.13 2.40
N ASP A 31 22.41 -0.92 2.51
CA ASP A 31 22.10 -0.08 3.66
C ASP A 31 20.61 0.30 3.65
N THR A 32 20.00 0.36 4.84
CA THR A 32 18.55 0.59 4.99
C THR A 32 18.10 1.90 4.35
N ASN A 33 18.98 2.91 4.28
CA ASN A 33 18.65 4.20 3.70
C ASN A 33 18.53 4.11 2.18
N SER A 34 19.57 3.63 1.50
CA SER A 34 19.57 3.39 0.06
C SER A 34 18.47 2.42 -0.33
N GLN A 35 18.25 1.36 0.44
CA GLN A 35 17.19 0.39 0.16
C GLN A 35 15.81 1.04 0.17
N THR A 36 15.52 1.90 1.15
CA THR A 36 14.24 2.61 1.24
C THR A 36 14.05 3.57 0.06
N GLU A 37 15.12 4.26 -0.37
CA GLU A 37 15.09 5.17 -1.50
C GLU A 37 14.82 4.45 -2.83
N TRP A 38 15.52 3.34 -3.08
CA TRP A 38 15.29 2.49 -4.25
C TRP A 38 13.87 1.93 -4.29
N LEU A 39 13.37 1.42 -3.17
CA LEU A 39 12.00 0.93 -3.08
C LEU A 39 10.97 2.02 -3.37
N ARG A 40 11.19 3.24 -2.85
CA ARG A 40 10.32 4.38 -3.15
C ARG A 40 10.39 4.77 -4.62
N ALA A 41 11.58 4.83 -5.22
CA ALA A 41 11.75 5.11 -6.64
C ALA A 41 11.00 4.09 -7.51
N ILE A 42 11.16 2.80 -7.23
CA ILE A 42 10.44 1.71 -7.91
C ILE A 42 8.93 1.84 -7.72
N LEU A 43 8.47 2.10 -6.48
CA LEU A 43 7.05 2.30 -6.17
C LEU A 43 6.45 3.46 -6.97
N ILE A 44 7.18 4.58 -7.07
CA ILE A 44 6.78 5.76 -7.85
C ILE A 44 6.67 5.38 -9.34
N SER A 45 7.69 4.73 -9.89
CA SER A 45 7.69 4.31 -11.30
C SER A 45 6.55 3.35 -11.62
N VAL A 46 6.38 2.30 -10.82
CA VAL A 46 5.30 1.31 -11.00
C VAL A 46 3.93 1.98 -10.84
N GLY A 47 3.76 2.82 -9.81
CA GLY A 47 2.51 3.54 -9.59
C GLY A 47 2.16 4.48 -10.74
N ALA A 48 3.14 5.22 -11.26
CA ALA A 48 2.96 6.08 -12.43
C ALA A 48 2.59 5.26 -13.68
N THR A 49 3.28 4.14 -13.94
CA THR A 49 2.96 3.25 -15.06
C THR A 49 1.54 2.68 -14.95
N ILE A 50 1.11 2.25 -13.76
CA ILE A 50 -0.26 1.77 -13.52
C ILE A 50 -1.27 2.88 -13.79
N VAL A 51 -1.04 4.09 -13.27
CA VAL A 51 -1.92 5.24 -13.52
C VAL A 51 -2.07 5.48 -15.02
N VAL A 52 -0.97 5.56 -15.77
CA VAL A 52 -0.99 5.78 -17.22
C VAL A 52 -1.72 4.63 -17.94
N ALA A 53 -1.40 3.39 -17.63
CA ALA A 53 -1.97 2.21 -18.30
C ALA A 53 -3.49 2.09 -18.09
N TYR A 54 -4.00 2.44 -16.91
CA TYR A 54 -5.42 2.33 -16.57
C TYR A 54 -6.23 3.61 -16.82
N THR A 55 -5.58 4.75 -17.09
CA THR A 55 -6.23 6.04 -17.38
C THR A 55 -7.24 5.95 -18.54
N PRO A 56 -6.98 5.29 -19.68
CA PRO A 56 -7.98 5.16 -20.74
C PRO A 56 -9.27 4.47 -20.28
N GLY A 57 -9.17 3.49 -19.38
CA GLY A 57 -10.32 2.82 -18.77
C GLY A 57 -11.15 3.77 -17.90
N VAL A 58 -10.49 4.66 -17.17
CA VAL A 58 -11.12 5.73 -16.39
C VAL A 58 -11.81 6.75 -17.29
N ILE A 59 -11.17 7.20 -18.37
CA ILE A 59 -11.80 8.14 -19.32
C ILE A 59 -13.06 7.52 -19.93
N LYS A 60 -12.99 6.24 -20.32
CA LYS A 60 -14.15 5.51 -20.84
C LYS A 60 -15.28 5.41 -19.81
N PHE A 61 -14.96 5.15 -18.55
CA PHE A 61 -15.93 5.12 -17.45
C PHE A 61 -16.66 6.46 -17.30
N LEU A 62 -15.90 7.57 -17.26
CA LEU A 62 -16.46 8.91 -17.07
C LEU A 62 -17.32 9.39 -18.24
N THR A 63 -17.12 8.82 -19.42
CA THR A 63 -17.84 9.18 -20.65
C THR A 63 -18.99 8.22 -20.98
N THR A 64 -19.16 7.11 -20.25
CA THR A 64 -20.22 6.12 -20.51
C THR A 64 -21.39 6.30 -19.52
N PRO A 65 -22.65 6.45 -19.99
CA PRO A 65 -23.79 6.78 -19.13
C PRO A 65 -24.26 5.67 -18.17
N SER A 66 -23.82 4.42 -18.37
CA SER A 66 -24.07 3.32 -17.42
C SER A 66 -22.77 2.58 -17.13
N PRO A 67 -22.12 2.88 -16.00
CA PRO A 67 -20.83 2.30 -15.72
C PRO A 67 -20.92 0.80 -15.46
N VAL A 68 -20.09 0.05 -16.18
CA VAL A 68 -19.91 -1.38 -15.98
C VAL A 68 -19.03 -1.60 -14.74
N GLN A 69 -19.37 -2.59 -13.95
CA GLN A 69 -18.69 -3.00 -12.70
C GLN A 69 -17.16 -2.97 -12.70
N ALA A 70 -16.53 -3.51 -13.75
CA ALA A 70 -15.07 -3.53 -13.92
C ALA A 70 -14.44 -2.12 -14.01
N GLN A 71 -15.23 -1.12 -14.39
CA GLN A 71 -14.78 0.26 -14.57
C GLN A 71 -14.65 1.01 -13.23
N GLN A 72 -15.52 0.74 -12.25
CA GLN A 72 -15.37 1.28 -10.90
C GLN A 72 -14.11 0.74 -10.22
N LEU A 73 -13.81 -0.56 -10.43
CA LEU A 73 -12.56 -1.16 -9.97
C LEU A 73 -11.35 -0.46 -10.62
N THR A 74 -11.41 -0.23 -11.93
CA THR A 74 -10.36 0.50 -12.68
C THR A 74 -10.13 1.91 -12.12
N MET A 75 -11.21 2.63 -11.78
CA MET A 75 -11.10 3.93 -11.11
C MET A 75 -10.41 3.80 -9.74
N GLY A 76 -10.79 2.81 -8.94
CA GLY A 76 -10.15 2.53 -7.65
C GLY A 76 -8.64 2.28 -7.77
N ILE A 77 -8.23 1.52 -8.79
CA ILE A 77 -6.82 1.25 -9.09
C ILE A 77 -6.08 2.56 -9.39
N VAL A 78 -6.59 3.37 -10.33
CA VAL A 78 -5.94 4.63 -10.71
C VAL A 78 -5.83 5.58 -9.52
N VAL A 79 -6.91 5.77 -8.77
CA VAL A 79 -6.96 6.67 -7.60
C VAL A 79 -5.99 6.20 -6.50
N ALA A 80 -5.98 4.91 -6.16
CA ALA A 80 -5.08 4.37 -5.15
C ALA A 80 -3.61 4.48 -5.54
N TRP A 81 -3.26 4.10 -6.78
CA TRP A 81 -1.88 4.12 -7.26
C TRP A 81 -1.36 5.52 -7.54
N PHE A 82 -2.23 6.46 -7.92
CA PHE A 82 -1.89 7.87 -7.99
C PHE A 82 -1.53 8.42 -6.61
N GLY A 83 -2.38 8.20 -5.60
CA GLY A 83 -2.08 8.57 -4.21
C GLY A 83 -0.80 7.92 -3.68
N THR A 84 -0.57 6.65 -4.02
CA THR A 84 0.64 5.91 -3.65
C THR A 84 1.89 6.49 -4.29
N ALA A 85 1.87 6.80 -5.59
CA ALA A 85 2.99 7.40 -6.30
C ALA A 85 3.31 8.79 -5.76
N MET A 86 2.30 9.64 -5.54
CA MET A 86 2.49 10.99 -4.99
C MET A 86 2.99 10.95 -3.54
N ALA A 87 2.47 10.05 -2.69
CA ALA A 87 3.00 9.82 -1.35
C ALA A 87 4.47 9.34 -1.39
N GLY A 88 4.80 8.46 -2.35
CA GLY A 88 6.16 8.00 -2.61
C GLY A 88 7.11 9.14 -2.93
N ILE A 89 6.73 10.01 -3.89
CA ILE A 89 7.50 11.22 -4.26
C ILE A 89 7.66 12.12 -3.04
N TYR A 90 6.56 12.38 -2.32
CA TYR A 90 6.54 13.27 -1.17
C TYR A 90 7.50 12.81 -0.08
N LEU A 91 7.48 11.52 0.27
CA LEU A 91 8.35 10.94 1.29
C LEU A 91 9.80 10.80 0.82
N LEU A 92 10.04 10.63 -0.48
CA LEU A 92 11.39 10.67 -1.05
C LEU A 92 11.99 12.08 -0.93
N LEU A 93 11.23 13.12 -1.29
CA LEU A 93 11.63 14.52 -1.11
C LEU A 93 11.87 14.86 0.37
N TRP A 94 10.99 14.42 1.26
CA TRP A 94 11.16 14.59 2.71
C TRP A 94 12.47 14.01 3.19
N ARG A 95 12.82 12.81 2.72
CA ARG A 95 14.09 12.16 3.06
C ARG A 95 15.29 12.92 2.51
N MET A 96 15.26 13.29 1.23
CA MET A 96 16.31 14.08 0.58
C MET A 96 16.54 15.45 1.23
N ALA A 97 15.49 16.03 1.82
CA ALA A 97 15.54 17.30 2.54
C ALA A 97 16.04 17.18 4.00
N GLY A 98 16.49 16.00 4.44
CA GLY A 98 16.96 15.80 5.82
C GLY A 98 15.84 15.61 6.84
N GLN A 99 14.69 15.10 6.42
CA GLN A 99 13.56 14.72 7.27
C GLN A 99 12.92 15.88 8.08
N PRO A 100 12.65 17.05 7.47
CA PRO A 100 12.09 18.17 8.21
C PRO A 100 10.69 17.85 8.77
N PRO A 101 10.40 18.15 10.05
CA PRO A 101 9.12 17.78 10.67
C PRO A 101 7.88 18.41 10.02
N TRP A 102 8.01 19.62 9.45
CA TRP A 102 6.88 20.34 8.85
C TRP A 102 6.28 19.63 7.63
N MET A 103 7.06 18.76 6.96
CA MET A 103 6.56 18.02 5.79
C MET A 103 5.60 16.91 6.19
N VAL A 104 5.89 16.18 7.27
CA VAL A 104 4.99 15.11 7.73
C VAL A 104 3.81 15.64 8.53
N ASN A 105 3.96 16.82 9.13
CA ASN A 105 2.96 17.48 9.97
C ASN A 105 2.07 18.49 9.21
N ASN A 106 1.92 18.35 7.90
CA ASN A 106 1.02 19.18 7.12
C ASN A 106 -0.10 18.37 6.46
N ASP A 107 -1.12 19.08 6.01
CA ASP A 107 -2.32 18.50 5.41
C ASP A 107 -2.03 17.83 4.07
N LEU A 108 -0.95 18.19 3.37
CA LEU A 108 -0.59 17.58 2.09
C LEU A 108 -0.19 16.10 2.26
N ASN A 109 0.49 15.76 3.35
CA ASN A 109 0.77 14.35 3.66
C ASN A 109 -0.53 13.56 3.90
N GLY A 110 -1.46 14.13 4.67
CA GLY A 110 -2.80 13.55 4.90
C GLY A 110 -3.61 13.43 3.61
N TRP A 111 -3.48 14.39 2.70
CA TRP A 111 -4.13 14.37 1.39
C TRP A 111 -3.75 13.14 0.56
N TRP A 112 -2.47 12.77 0.51
CA TRP A 112 -2.05 11.57 -0.24
C TRP A 112 -2.54 10.26 0.37
N LEU A 113 -2.66 10.21 1.70
CA LEU A 113 -3.29 9.08 2.39
C LEU A 113 -4.78 9.01 2.07
N TRP A 114 -5.46 10.15 1.99
CA TRP A 114 -6.87 10.23 1.62
C TRP A 114 -7.15 9.63 0.24
N TRP A 115 -6.32 9.91 -0.75
CA TRP A 115 -6.44 9.29 -2.09
C TRP A 115 -6.39 7.76 -2.03
N GLN A 116 -5.48 7.19 -1.24
CA GLN A 116 -5.38 5.73 -1.07
C GLN A 116 -6.62 5.15 -0.39
N ILE A 117 -7.16 5.85 0.61
CA ILE A 117 -8.41 5.47 1.28
C ILE A 117 -9.56 5.46 0.26
N VAL A 118 -9.74 6.53 -0.51
CA VAL A 118 -10.80 6.61 -1.55
C VAL A 118 -10.63 5.50 -2.58
N GLY A 119 -9.41 5.22 -3.04
CA GLY A 119 -9.14 4.10 -3.94
C GLY A 119 -9.52 2.75 -3.33
N GLY A 120 -9.20 2.53 -2.05
CA GLY A 120 -9.64 1.36 -1.28
C GLY A 120 -11.16 1.23 -1.18
N PHE A 121 -11.88 2.33 -0.94
CA PHE A 121 -13.34 2.36 -0.97
C PHE A 121 -13.91 1.93 -2.32
N LEU A 122 -13.35 2.47 -3.41
CA LEU A 122 -13.75 2.12 -4.76
C LEU A 122 -13.50 0.63 -5.06
N HIS A 123 -12.40 0.06 -4.57
CA HIS A 123 -12.15 -1.39 -4.66
C HIS A 123 -13.20 -2.22 -3.90
N LEU A 124 -13.54 -1.83 -2.67
CA LEU A 124 -14.49 -2.56 -1.83
C LEU A 124 -15.94 -2.46 -2.32
N THR A 125 -16.29 -1.33 -2.93
CA THR A 125 -17.65 -1.06 -3.41
C THR A 125 -17.86 -1.45 -4.87
N ALA A 126 -16.78 -1.76 -5.62
CA ALA A 126 -16.86 -2.28 -6.98
C ALA A 126 -17.65 -3.61 -7.00
N PRO A 127 -18.85 -3.66 -7.60
CA PRO A 127 -19.66 -4.87 -7.61
C PRO A 127 -19.07 -5.92 -8.57
N ARG A 128 -19.15 -7.22 -8.24
CA ARG A 128 -18.84 -8.38 -9.11
C ARG A 128 -17.51 -8.32 -9.92
N SER A 129 -16.40 -7.94 -9.28
CA SER A 129 -15.07 -7.96 -9.92
C SER A 129 -14.48 -9.36 -10.13
N ILE A 130 -15.11 -10.42 -9.61
CA ILE A 130 -14.67 -11.82 -9.75
C ILE A 130 -15.83 -12.62 -10.38
N GLU A 131 -15.57 -13.29 -11.50
CA GLU A 131 -16.57 -14.12 -12.18
C GLU A 131 -16.99 -15.32 -11.30
N ASN A 132 -18.30 -15.60 -11.25
CA ASN A 132 -18.96 -16.79 -10.71
C ASN A 132 -18.93 -17.09 -9.19
N GLU A 133 -18.23 -16.34 -8.34
CA GLU A 133 -18.43 -16.36 -6.88
C GLU A 133 -18.43 -14.91 -6.34
N VAL A 134 -19.60 -14.37 -5.99
CA VAL A 134 -19.74 -12.94 -5.66
C VAL A 134 -19.88 -12.73 -4.15
N PRO A 135 -18.90 -12.10 -3.47
CA PRO A 135 -19.19 -11.31 -2.29
C PRO A 135 -20.07 -10.14 -2.75
N ARG A 136 -21.37 -10.15 -2.40
CA ARG A 136 -22.22 -8.95 -2.59
C ARG A 136 -21.54 -7.76 -1.91
N PRO A 137 -21.66 -6.52 -2.44
CA PRO A 137 -21.15 -5.34 -1.75
C PRO A 137 -21.66 -5.37 -0.31
N ASN A 138 -20.76 -5.71 0.60
CA ASN A 138 -21.12 -5.98 1.98
C ASN A 138 -20.87 -4.69 2.73
N PHE A 139 -21.84 -3.79 2.64
CA PHE A 139 -21.81 -2.51 3.33
C PHE A 139 -21.54 -2.68 4.83
N ALA A 140 -21.95 -3.80 5.43
CA ALA A 140 -21.60 -4.09 6.82
C ALA A 140 -20.09 -4.28 7.01
N ARG A 141 -19.39 -5.00 6.11
CA ARG A 141 -17.91 -5.09 6.15
C ARG A 141 -17.25 -3.73 5.94
N LEU A 142 -17.81 -2.89 5.07
CA LEU A 142 -17.32 -1.54 4.87
C LEU A 142 -17.45 -0.70 6.14
N TRP A 143 -18.62 -0.75 6.79
CA TRP A 143 -18.84 -0.08 8.08
C TRP A 143 -17.95 -0.62 9.19
N VAL A 144 -17.73 -1.93 9.25
CA VAL A 144 -16.80 -2.54 10.21
C VAL A 144 -15.37 -2.03 9.97
N ALA A 145 -14.90 -2.00 8.73
CA ALA A 145 -13.57 -1.47 8.41
C ALA A 145 -13.44 0.01 8.75
N LEU A 146 -14.49 0.80 8.47
CA LEU A 146 -14.56 2.22 8.83
C LEU A 146 -14.53 2.45 10.34
N LEU A 147 -15.38 1.77 11.09
CA LEU A 147 -15.45 1.88 12.55
C LEU A 147 -14.15 1.41 13.19
N ALA A 148 -13.54 0.34 12.69
CA ALA A 148 -12.22 -0.10 13.13
C ALA A 148 -11.15 0.97 12.85
N GLY A 149 -11.16 1.58 11.66
CA GLY A 149 -10.24 2.65 11.30
C GLY A 149 -10.41 3.90 12.18
N VAL A 150 -11.65 4.34 12.41
CA VAL A 150 -11.96 5.48 13.30
C VAL A 150 -11.58 5.17 14.74
N GLY A 151 -11.87 3.96 15.23
CA GLY A 151 -11.48 3.50 16.56
C GLY A 151 -9.96 3.51 16.75
N LEU A 152 -9.21 2.91 15.82
CA LEU A 152 -7.74 2.95 15.82
C LEU A 152 -7.21 4.38 15.76
N GLY A 153 -7.77 5.21 14.88
CA GLY A 153 -7.40 6.61 14.75
C GLY A 153 -7.64 7.40 16.04
N TYR A 154 -8.79 7.20 16.69
CA TYR A 154 -9.11 7.84 17.97
C TYR A 154 -8.15 7.39 19.08
N THR A 155 -7.90 6.08 19.20
CA THR A 155 -6.95 5.54 20.18
C THR A 155 -5.56 6.14 19.98
N VAL A 156 -5.04 6.17 18.75
CA VAL A 156 -3.68 6.67 18.49
C VAL A 156 -3.60 8.20 18.62
N ALA A 157 -4.54 8.94 18.04
CA ALA A 157 -4.45 10.40 17.95
C ALA A 157 -4.91 11.14 19.21
N VAL A 158 -5.94 10.61 19.89
CA VAL A 158 -6.60 11.25 21.04
C VAL A 158 -6.10 10.66 22.35
N LEU A 159 -6.15 9.33 22.50
CA LEU A 159 -5.72 8.68 23.75
C LEU A 159 -4.21 8.65 23.89
N ARG A 160 -3.47 8.65 22.76
CA ARG A 160 -1.99 8.66 22.70
C ARG A 160 -1.36 7.71 23.73
N PRO A 161 -1.71 6.40 23.69
CA PRO A 161 -1.17 5.45 24.66
C PRO A 161 0.35 5.46 24.60
N ASP A 162 1.00 5.39 25.76
CA ASP A 162 2.45 5.23 25.81
C ASP A 162 2.82 3.84 25.29
N VAL A 163 3.46 3.81 24.13
CA VAL A 163 3.94 2.59 23.46
C VAL A 163 5.46 2.45 23.59
N ALA A 164 6.15 3.32 24.32
CA ALA A 164 7.61 3.31 24.42
C ALA A 164 8.13 1.98 24.95
N GLY A 165 7.53 1.45 26.03
CA GLY A 165 7.92 0.15 26.60
C GLY A 165 7.82 -1.00 25.59
N PHE A 166 6.71 -1.06 24.85
CA PHE A 166 6.51 -2.08 23.81
C PHE A 166 7.51 -1.93 22.65
N VAL A 167 7.81 -0.70 22.22
CA VAL A 167 8.79 -0.43 21.16
C VAL A 167 10.21 -0.85 21.59
N GLU A 168 10.59 -0.59 22.84
CA GLU A 168 11.88 -1.02 23.39
C GLU A 168 11.99 -2.56 23.51
N GLU A 169 10.91 -3.24 23.88
CA GLU A 169 10.86 -4.71 23.87
C GLU A 169 11.02 -5.32 22.47
N LEU A 170 10.50 -4.64 21.44
CA LEU A 170 10.64 -5.07 20.05
C LEU A 170 12.01 -4.73 19.44
N ARG A 171 12.74 -3.75 20.00
CA ARG A 171 14.03 -3.31 19.48
C ARG A 171 14.98 -4.46 19.16
N PRO A 172 15.33 -5.40 20.08
CA PRO A 172 16.31 -6.45 19.78
C PRO A 172 15.93 -7.29 18.55
N TYR A 173 14.65 -7.60 18.37
CA TYR A 173 14.18 -8.41 17.23
C TYR A 173 14.19 -7.64 15.90
N LEU A 174 14.11 -6.31 15.93
CA LEU A 174 14.03 -5.46 14.75
C LEU A 174 15.38 -4.82 14.37
N SER A 175 16.21 -4.47 15.36
CA SER A 175 17.52 -3.84 15.15
C SER A 175 18.61 -4.83 14.79
N GLU A 176 18.50 -6.11 15.17
CA GLU A 176 19.53 -7.11 14.83
C GLU A 176 19.54 -7.52 13.35
N ILE A 177 18.54 -7.10 12.56
CA ILE A 177 18.55 -7.27 11.09
C ILE A 177 19.60 -6.34 10.43
N THR A 178 20.09 -5.30 11.12
CA THR A 178 21.30 -4.57 10.71
C THR A 178 22.55 -5.36 11.14
N TRP A 179 22.84 -6.46 10.45
CA TRP A 179 24.11 -7.18 10.64
C TRP A 179 25.30 -6.27 10.25
N ARG A 180 26.39 -6.35 11.01
CA ARG A 180 27.68 -5.65 10.80
C ARG A 180 28.02 -5.54 9.33
N SER A 181 28.17 -4.32 8.81
CA SER A 181 28.82 -4.10 7.53
C SER A 181 30.26 -4.65 7.61
N PRO A 182 30.69 -5.57 6.74
CA PRO A 182 32.09 -6.00 6.66
C PRO A 182 33.03 -4.89 6.15
N PHE A 183 32.49 -3.72 5.80
CA PHE A 183 33.16 -2.65 5.06
C PHE A 183 33.50 -1.42 5.90
N MET A 184 33.50 -1.54 7.23
CA MET A 184 34.20 -0.58 8.09
C MET A 184 35.49 -1.21 8.60
N GLY A 185 36.49 -1.22 7.72
CA GLY A 185 37.90 -1.43 8.00
C GLY A 185 38.71 -0.38 7.24
#